data_AF-A0A6N3B1R3-F1
#
_entry.id   AF-A0A6N3B1R3-F1
#
_cell.length_a   1.000
_cell.length_b   1.000
_cell.length_c   1.000
_cell.angle_alpha   90.00
_cell.angle_beta   90.00
_cell.angle_gamma   90.00
#
_symmetry.space_group_name_H-M   'P 1'
#
loop_
_entity.id
_entity.type
_entity.pdbx_description
1 polymer ?
#
loop_
_entity_poly.entity_id
_entity_poly.type
_entity_poly.pdbx_seq_one_letter_code
_entity_poly.pdbx_strand_id
1 'polypeptide(L)' 'MKTTEVNKELIGKRCECIFTGLMVTGVIEDTEENEHTIEVKVRFDHPHQWGDDLYNDVWAWGAKLMSSARCTICNC' A
#
# COMPACT_ATOMS: atom_id res chain seq x y z
N MET A 1 16.14 -1.40 -8.23
CA MET A 1 14.77 -1.91 -8.05
C MET A 1 13.98 -1.44 -9.26
N LYS A 2 13.43 -2.36 -10.06
CA LYS A 2 12.67 -2.01 -11.27
C LYS A 2 11.38 -1.32 -10.82
N THR A 3 11.05 -0.21 -11.46
CA THR A 3 9.83 0.56 -11.25
C THR A 3 8.65 -0.28 -11.72
N THR A 4 8.09 -1.10 -10.84
CA THR A 4 6.88 -1.86 -11.14
C THR A 4 5.75 -0.85 -11.20
N GLU A 5 5.23 -0.58 -12.41
CA GLU A 5 3.89 0.00 -12.56
C GLU A 5 2.95 -0.75 -11.62
N VAL A 6 2.16 -0.02 -10.84
CA VAL A 6 1.17 -0.63 -9.96
C VAL A 6 0.07 -1.18 -10.86
N ASN A 7 0.29 -2.41 -11.29
CA ASN A 7 -0.61 -3.17 -12.13
C ASN A 7 -1.55 -3.98 -11.24
N LYS A 8 -2.75 -4.29 -11.74
CA LYS A 8 -3.72 -5.18 -11.05
C LYS A 8 -3.13 -6.57 -10.72
N GLU A 9 -2.01 -6.93 -11.33
CA GLU A 9 -1.24 -8.14 -11.03
C GLU A 9 -0.53 -8.12 -9.66
N LEU A 10 -0.45 -6.97 -9.00
CA LEU A 10 0.03 -6.85 -7.62
C LEU A 10 -1.04 -7.22 -6.59
N ILE A 11 -2.32 -7.23 -6.99
CA ILE A 11 -3.42 -7.66 -6.13
C ILE A 11 -3.18 -9.13 -5.72
N GLY A 12 -3.23 -9.40 -4.43
CA GLY A 12 -2.92 -10.70 -3.83
C GLY A 12 -1.44 -10.90 -3.47
N LYS A 13 -0.54 -9.97 -3.82
CA LYS A 13 0.84 -10.03 -3.35
C LYS A 13 0.97 -9.49 -1.92
N ARG A 14 1.93 -10.06 -1.20
CA ARG A 14 2.33 -9.57 0.12
C ARG A 14 3.20 -8.32 -0.02
N CYS A 15 2.94 -7.34 0.83
CA CYS A 15 3.72 -6.13 0.94
C CYS A 15 3.91 -5.72 2.40
N GLU A 16 4.96 -4.96 2.63
CA GLU A 16 5.21 -4.30 3.91
C GLU A 16 4.85 -2.83 3.77
N CYS A 17 4.04 -2.31 4.69
CA CYS A 17 3.62 -0.92 4.70
C CYS A 17 3.90 -0.26 6.05
N ILE A 18 4.10 1.06 6.08
CA ILE A 18 4.28 1.81 7.32
C ILE A 18 2.94 2.39 7.76
N PHE A 19 2.34 1.82 8.81
CA PHE A 19 1.11 2.34 9.43
C PHE A 19 1.46 3.05 10.73
N THR A 20 1.18 4.35 10.83
CA THR A 20 1.40 5.17 12.05
C THR A 20 2.80 5.05 12.67
N GLY A 21 3.84 4.83 11.84
CA GLY A 21 5.23 4.65 12.27
C GLY A 21 5.64 3.19 12.59
N LEU A 22 4.73 2.23 12.47
CA LEU A 22 5.00 0.80 12.60
C LEU A 22 5.06 0.14 11.22
N MET A 23 6.02 -0.76 11.04
CA MET A 23 6.06 -1.61 9.85
C MET A 23 5.05 -2.74 10.03
N VAL A 24 4.08 -2.81 9.12
CA VAL A 24 3.02 -3.82 9.09
C VAL A 24 3.11 -4.63 7.82
N THR A 25 2.85 -5.93 7.91
CA THR A 25 2.72 -6.81 6.76
C THR A 25 1.26 -6.96 6.38
N GLY A 26 0.99 -6.98 5.08
CA GLY A 26 -0.34 -7.21 4.57
C GLY A 26 -0.33 -7.76 3.15
N VAL A 27 -1.53 -7.89 2.62
CA VAL A 27 -1.79 -8.31 1.24
C VAL A 27 -2.47 -7.15 0.52
N ILE A 28 -2.03 -6.88 -0.70
CA ILE A 28 -2.67 -5.89 -1.55
C ILE A 28 -4.04 -6.44 -1.95
N GLU A 29 -5.11 -5.82 -1.47
CA GLU A 29 -6.49 -6.20 -1.77
C GLU A 29 -7.00 -5.47 -3.02
N ASP A 30 -6.59 -4.22 -3.20
CA ASP A 30 -7.01 -3.40 -4.33
C ASP A 30 -5.94 -2.38 -4.70
N THR A 31 -6.02 -1.84 -5.90
CA THR A 31 -5.12 -0.83 -6.42
C THR A 31 -5.91 0.14 -7.28
N GLU A 32 -5.90 1.42 -6.92
CA GLU A 32 -6.47 2.50 -7.71
C GLU A 32 -5.35 3.38 -8.28
N GLU A 33 -5.47 3.72 -9.56
CA GLU A 33 -4.54 4.62 -10.23
C GLU A 33 -5.30 5.85 -10.70
N ASN A 34 -4.75 7.02 -10.38
CA ASN A 34 -5.23 8.32 -10.82
C ASN A 34 -4.16 9.01 -11.69
N GLU A 35 -4.48 10.16 -12.27
CA GLU A 35 -3.60 10.90 -13.18
C GLU A 35 -2.25 11.29 -12.54
N HIS A 36 -2.24 11.49 -11.22
CA HIS A 36 -1.08 11.99 -10.48
C HIS A 36 -0.67 11.12 -9.29
N THR A 37 -1.54 10.23 -8.83
CA THR A 37 -1.36 9.41 -7.64
C THR A 37 -1.72 7.97 -7.92
N ILE A 38 -1.12 7.08 -7.17
CA ILE A 38 -1.44 5.66 -7.16
C ILE A 38 -1.71 5.27 -5.73
N GLU A 39 -2.80 4.56 -5.52
CA GLU A 39 -3.32 4.16 -4.23
C GLU A 39 -3.40 2.64 -4.22
N VAL A 40 -2.90 2.03 -3.15
CA VAL A 40 -2.96 0.58 -2.96
C VAL A 40 -3.62 0.32 -1.62
N LYS A 41 -4.68 -0.49 -1.65
CA LYS A 41 -5.36 -0.95 -0.45
C LYS A 41 -4.65 -2.17 0.07
N VAL A 42 -4.09 -2.07 1.27
CA VAL A 42 -3.37 -3.16 1.92
C VAL A 42 -4.21 -3.65 3.08
N ARG A 43 -4.63 -4.91 3.02
CA ARG A 43 -5.27 -5.60 4.14
C ARG A 43 -4.19 -6.21 5.03
N PHE A 44 -4.20 -5.91 6.32
CA PHE A 44 -3.25 -6.45 7.27
C PHE A 44 -3.47 -7.94 7.51
N ASP A 45 -2.39 -8.69 7.74
CA ASP A 45 -2.47 -10.10 8.13
C ASP A 45 -3.18 -10.24 9.49
N HIS A 46 -2.91 -9.29 10.39
CA HIS A 46 -3.55 -9.20 11.70
C HIS A 46 -4.07 -7.78 11.91
N PRO A 47 -5.30 -7.62 12.43
CA PRO A 47 -5.83 -6.30 12.71
C PRO A 47 -4.91 -5.55 13.69
N HIS A 48 -4.61 -4.30 13.35
CA HIS A 48 -3.79 -3.41 14.17
C HIS A 48 -4.69 -2.46 14.95
N GLN A 49 -4.55 -2.44 16.27
CA GLN A 49 -5.23 -1.46 17.09
C GLN A 49 -4.46 -0.14 17.06
N TRP A 50 -5.15 0.94 16.76
CA TRP A 50 -4.62 2.29 16.88
C TRP A 50 -5.62 3.16 17.63
N GLY A 51 -5.23 3.58 18.84
CA GLY A 51 -6.17 4.19 19.78
C GLY A 51 -7.21 3.19 20.26
N ASP A 52 -8.49 3.58 20.17
CA ASP A 52 -9.64 2.73 20.49
C ASP A 52 -10.20 1.98 19.26
N ASP A 53 -9.64 2.23 18.08
CA ASP A 53 -10.09 1.65 16.81
C ASP A 53 -9.20 0.50 16.35
N LEU A 54 -9.82 -0.48 15.70
CA LEU A 54 -9.15 -1.65 15.15
C LEU A 54 -9.12 -1.57 13.61
N TYR A 55 -7.93 -1.36 13.07
CA TYR A 55 -7.70 -1.26 11.63
C TYR A 55 -7.40 -2.64 11.05
N ASN A 56 -8.16 -3.03 10.02
CA ASN A 56 -7.93 -4.27 9.28
C ASN A 56 -7.19 -4.01 7.96
N ASP A 57 -7.26 -2.79 7.45
CA ASP A 57 -6.69 -2.38 6.18
C ASP A 57 -6.33 -0.89 6.20
N VAL A 58 -5.49 -0.50 5.25
CA VAL A 58 -5.09 0.89 5.02
C VAL A 58 -4.95 1.17 3.52
N TRP A 59 -5.34 2.37 3.12
CA TRP A 59 -5.01 2.91 1.81
C TRP A 59 -3.66 3.62 1.85
N ALA A 60 -2.72 3.09 1.09
CA ALA A 60 -1.38 3.63 0.96
C ALA A 60 -1.23 4.31 -0.40
N TRP A 61 -0.82 5.57 -0.42
CA TRP A 61 -0.72 6.36 -1.64
C TRP A 61 0.74 6.68 -1.99
N GLY A 62 0.99 6.79 -3.29
CA GLY A 62 2.26 7.12 -3.91
C GLY A 62 2.08 8.18 -4.99
N ALA A 63 2.96 9.17 -5.02
CA ALA A 63 2.97 10.16 -6.09
C ALA A 63 3.57 9.55 -7.36
N LYS A 64 2.92 9.76 -8.50
CA LYS A 64 3.42 9.40 -9.83
C LYS A 64 4.42 10.47 -10.30
N LEU A 65 5.49 10.68 -9.54
CA LEU A 65 6.59 11.55 -9.99
C LEU A 65 7.18 10.91 -11.24
N MET A 66 7.14 11.67 -12.35
CA MET A 66 7.47 11.26 -13.73
C MET A 66 8.43 10.07 -13.75
N SER A 67 7.97 8.92 -14.26
CA SER A 67 8.68 7.65 -14.47
C SER A 67 8.76 6.61 -13.34
N SER A 68 8.26 6.85 -12.12
CA SER A 68 8.13 5.77 -11.14
C SER A 68 7.02 5.99 -10.11
N ALA A 69 6.01 5.13 -10.13
CA ALA A 69 5.05 4.99 -9.04
C ALA A 69 5.76 4.38 -7.81
N ARG A 70 6.19 5.19 -6.84
CA ARG A 70 6.60 4.68 -5.52
C ARG A 70 5.49 4.99 -4.53
N CYS A 71 4.82 3.95 -4.06
CA CYS A 71 4.02 4.07 -2.84
C CYS A 71 5.01 4.38 -1.70
N THR A 72 4.99 5.59 -1.16
CA THR A 72 5.95 6.02 -0.13
C THR A 72 5.84 5.19 1.14
N ILE A 73 4.65 4.61 1.32
CA ILE A 73 4.26 3.87 2.51
C ILE A 73 4.50 2.37 2.34
N CYS A 74 4.51 1.83 1.11
CA CYS A 74 4.63 0.39 0.86
C CYS A 74 5.92 0.01 0.14
N ASN A 75 6.60 -1.02 0.64
CA ASN A 75 7.69 -1.71 -0.05
C ASN A 75 7.11 -3.00 -0.65
N CYS A 76 6.70 -2.93 -1.92
CA CYS A 76 6.12 -4.03 -2.70
C CYS A 76 7.10 -4.54 -3.76
#